data_AF-A0A9W6MAU7-F1
#
_entry.id   AF-A0A9W6MAU7-F1
#
_cell.length_a   1.000
_cell.length_b   1.000
_cell.length_c   1.000
_cell.angle_alpha   90.00
_cell.angle_beta   90.00
_cell.angle_gamma   90.00
#
_symmetry.space_group_name_H-M   'P 1'
#
loop_
_entity.id
_entity.type
_entity.pdbx_description
1 polymer ?
#
loop_
_entity_poly.entity_id
_entity_poly.type
_entity_poly.pdbx_seq_one_letter_code
_entity_poly.pdbx_strand_id
1 'polypeptide(L)'
;MQSYQATLSGTAARIRTPAGITDLYVVTPDDVEIVEAKRSAEHAFVRQALGQLLDYAPHSPQPVTRLTGLFPTRPADADVRLLHRYGIDCVHKSESGAFVRLPASAPQREAMMKIIHGDDGADEGLSVI
;
A
#
# COMPACT_ATOMS: atom_id res chain seq x y z
N MET A 1 5.13 14.44 2.11
CA MET A 1 3.93 14.21 1.29
C MET A 1 4.00 14.95 -0.05
N GLN A 2 3.88 16.29 -0.10
CA GLN A 2 3.88 17.05 -1.37
C GLN A 2 5.09 16.75 -2.28
N SER A 3 6.29 16.68 -1.71
CA SER A 3 7.50 16.34 -2.47
C SER A 3 7.52 14.90 -3.01
N TYR A 4 6.81 13.96 -2.36
CA TYR A 4 6.66 12.60 -2.88
C TYR A 4 5.59 12.56 -3.99
N GLN A 5 4.49 13.29 -3.84
CA GLN A 5 3.47 13.38 -4.90
C GLN A 5 4.05 13.91 -6.22
N ALA A 6 4.99 14.86 -6.14
CA ALA A 6 5.67 15.41 -7.31
C ALA A 6 6.52 14.37 -8.09
N THR A 7 6.84 13.22 -7.49
CA THR A 7 7.57 12.14 -8.16
C THR A 7 6.66 11.10 -8.82
N LEU A 8 5.34 11.23 -8.68
CA LEU A 8 4.37 10.27 -9.21
C LEU A 8 3.97 10.64 -10.63
N SER A 9 3.80 9.63 -11.49
CA SER A 9 3.39 9.80 -12.90
C SER A 9 1.87 9.68 -13.13
N GLY A 10 1.08 9.52 -12.07
CA GLY A 10 -0.37 9.27 -12.12
C GLY A 10 -1.22 10.31 -11.41
N THR A 11 -2.55 10.11 -11.41
CA THR A 11 -3.47 10.93 -10.62
C THR A 11 -3.37 10.54 -9.16
N ALA A 12 -2.94 11.48 -8.31
CA ALA A 12 -2.90 11.29 -6.87
C ALA A 12 -4.08 12.02 -6.21
N ALA A 13 -4.87 11.30 -5.43
CA ALA A 13 -6.00 11.82 -4.68
C ALA A 13 -5.97 11.30 -3.24
N ARG A 14 -6.97 11.70 -2.45
CA ARG A 14 -7.33 11.05 -1.19
C ARG A 14 -8.68 10.41 -1.37
N ILE A 15 -8.88 9.24 -0.79
CA ILE A 15 -10.19 8.59 -0.75
C ILE A 15 -10.65 8.43 0.70
N ARG A 16 -11.96 8.52 0.91
CA ARG A 16 -12.58 8.21 2.19
C ARG A 16 -13.08 6.76 2.14
N THR A 17 -12.70 6.00 3.15
CA THR A 17 -13.14 4.63 3.39
C THR A 17 -13.90 4.57 4.72
N PRO A 18 -14.62 3.47 5.02
CA PRO A 18 -15.18 3.24 6.35
C PRO A 18 -14.13 3.30 7.48
N ALA A 19 -12.88 2.92 7.19
CA ALA A 19 -11.78 2.88 8.16
C ALA A 19 -11.04 4.23 8.33
N GLY A 20 -11.28 5.22 7.45
CA GLY A 20 -10.61 6.52 7.51
C GLY A 20 -10.35 7.15 6.16
N ILE A 21 -9.46 8.13 6.11
CA ILE A 21 -9.08 8.85 4.88
C ILE A 21 -7.65 8.46 4.54
N THR A 22 -7.41 8.02 3.30
CA THR A 22 -6.06 7.70 2.84
C THR A 22 -5.20 8.95 2.73
N ASP A 23 -3.90 8.76 2.89
CA ASP A 23 -2.93 9.81 2.69
C ASP A 23 -2.72 10.10 1.20
N LEU A 24 -2.52 9.04 0.40
CA LEU A 24 -2.60 9.05 -1.06
C LEU A 24 -3.28 7.80 -1.61
N TYR A 25 -4.03 8.01 -2.68
CA TYR A 25 -4.55 7.01 -3.60
C TYR A 25 -4.10 7.39 -5.01
N VAL A 26 -3.30 6.54 -5.63
CA VAL A 26 -2.63 6.80 -6.90
C VAL A 26 -3.15 5.84 -7.95
N VAL A 27 -3.64 6.37 -9.06
CA VAL A 27 -4.11 5.56 -10.18
C VAL A 27 -3.26 5.89 -11.41
N THR A 28 -2.72 4.85 -12.02
CA THR A 28 -2.06 4.86 -13.33
C THR A 28 -2.76 3.84 -14.23
N PRO A 29 -2.50 3.82 -15.55
CA PRO A 29 -3.05 2.79 -16.43
C PRO A 29 -2.72 1.34 -16.01
N ASP A 30 -1.59 1.14 -15.32
CA ASP A 30 -1.06 -0.19 -15.01
C ASP A 30 -1.14 -0.57 -13.52
N ASP A 31 -1.44 0.40 -12.63
CA ASP A 31 -1.27 0.22 -11.18
C ASP A 31 -2.21 1.14 -10.39
N VAL A 32 -2.79 0.58 -9.32
CA VAL A 32 -3.58 1.26 -8.30
C VAL A 32 -2.86 1.11 -6.96
N GLU A 33 -2.37 2.22 -6.40
CA GLU A 33 -1.53 2.23 -5.21
C GLU A 33 -2.16 3.05 -4.07
N ILE A 34 -2.20 2.48 -2.87
CA ILE A 34 -2.48 3.23 -1.63
C ILE A 34 -1.16 3.50 -0.91
N VAL A 35 -0.91 4.76 -0.58
CA VAL A 35 0.28 5.17 0.18
C VAL A 35 -0.16 5.79 1.51
N GLU A 36 0.40 5.26 2.59
CA GLU A 36 0.21 5.77 3.94
C GLU A 36 1.51 6.41 4.43
N ALA A 37 1.51 7.69 4.72
CA ALA A 37 2.71 8.38 5.16
C ALA A 37 2.78 8.49 6.68
N LYS A 38 3.99 8.37 7.21
CA LYS A 38 4.27 8.53 8.63
C LYS A 38 5.28 9.62 8.86
N ARG A 39 5.18 10.22 10.05
CA ARG A 39 6.09 11.27 10.51
C ARG A 39 7.37 10.75 11.13
N SER A 40 7.44 9.46 11.44
CA SER A 40 8.60 8.79 12.03
C SER A 40 8.67 7.36 11.49
N ALA A 41 9.88 6.79 11.46
CA ALA A 41 10.18 5.44 11.04
C ALA A 41 10.27 4.45 12.22
N GLU A 42 9.93 4.88 13.44
CA GLU A 42 9.87 4.01 14.61
C GLU A 42 8.80 2.91 14.46
N HIS A 43 9.06 1.77 15.11
CA HIS A 43 8.23 0.56 15.06
C HIS A 43 6.72 0.84 15.23
N ALA A 44 6.34 1.72 16.16
CA ALA A 44 4.93 2.06 16.40
C ALA A 44 4.26 2.67 15.16
N PHE A 45 4.95 3.54 14.43
CA PHE A 45 4.43 4.15 13.20
C PHE A 45 4.40 3.16 12.04
N VAL A 46 5.36 2.24 11.98
CA VAL A 46 5.36 1.16 10.99
C VAL A 46 4.13 0.27 11.17
N ARG A 47 3.83 -0.14 12.41
CA ARG A 47 2.62 -0.93 12.71
C ARG A 47 1.34 -0.17 12.41
N GLN A 48 1.30 1.13 12.70
CA GLN A 48 0.17 1.98 12.33
C GLN A 48 -0.03 2.05 10.81
N ALA A 49 1.04 2.25 10.05
CA ALA A 49 0.98 2.27 8.58
C ALA A 49 0.47 0.93 8.05
N LEU A 50 1.01 -0.19 8.56
CA LEU A 50 0.59 -1.53 8.20
C LEU A 50 -0.92 -1.72 8.45
N GLY A 51 -1.39 -1.42 9.66
CA GLY A 51 -2.81 -1.60 10.00
C GLY A 51 -3.73 -0.78 9.10
N GLN A 52 -3.43 0.52 8.94
CA GLN A 52 -4.24 1.40 8.11
C GLN A 52 -4.25 1.00 6.64
N LEU A 53 -3.10 0.61 6.07
CA LEU A 53 -3.05 0.12 4.69
C LEU A 53 -3.94 -1.11 4.49
N LEU A 54 -3.89 -2.06 5.43
CA LEU A 54 -4.74 -3.26 5.39
C LEU A 54 -6.22 -2.94 5.63
N ASP A 55 -6.54 -1.92 6.43
CA ASP A 55 -7.93 -1.49 6.67
C ASP A 55 -8.51 -0.73 5.46
N TYR A 56 -7.70 0.07 4.75
CA TYR A 56 -8.16 0.85 3.60
C TYR A 56 -8.34 0.01 2.34
N ALA A 57 -7.43 -0.96 2.11
CA ALA A 57 -7.30 -1.68 0.87
C ALA A 57 -8.59 -2.39 0.39
N PRO A 58 -9.37 -3.07 1.24
CA PRO A 58 -10.62 -3.72 0.83
C PRO A 58 -11.71 -2.74 0.38
N HIS A 59 -11.57 -1.46 0.70
CA HIS A 59 -12.53 -0.40 0.39
C HIS A 59 -12.08 0.48 -0.79
N SER A 60 -11.04 0.07 -1.49
CA SER A 60 -10.51 0.77 -2.66
C SER A 60 -11.55 0.80 -3.80
N PRO A 61 -11.81 1.96 -4.45
CA PRO A 61 -12.77 2.06 -5.56
C PRO A 61 -12.40 1.21 -6.79
N GLN A 62 -11.12 0.91 -6.96
CA GLN A 62 -10.59 -0.02 -7.96
C GLN A 62 -9.75 -1.07 -7.24
N PRO A 63 -9.64 -2.30 -7.78
CA PRO A 63 -8.77 -3.32 -7.19
C PRO A 63 -7.35 -2.78 -7.01
N VAL A 64 -6.93 -2.64 -5.75
CA VAL A 64 -5.59 -2.14 -5.42
C VAL A 64 -4.54 -3.16 -5.83
N THR A 65 -3.45 -2.72 -6.44
CA THR A 65 -2.35 -3.58 -6.89
C THR A 65 -1.09 -3.41 -6.05
N ARG A 66 -1.01 -2.33 -5.27
CA ARG A 66 0.14 -2.02 -4.41
C ARG A 66 -0.25 -1.25 -3.15
N LEU A 67 0.40 -1.59 -2.04
CA LEU A 67 0.36 -0.86 -0.78
C LEU A 67 1.76 -0.36 -0.44
N THR A 68 1.88 0.87 0.05
CA THR A 68 3.17 1.47 0.37
C THR A 68 3.13 2.25 1.68
N GLY A 69 4.05 1.94 2.59
CA GLY A 69 4.37 2.80 3.72
C GLY A 69 5.44 3.83 3.33
N LEU A 70 5.16 5.12 3.56
CA LEU A 70 6.08 6.22 3.28
C LEU A 70 6.64 6.82 4.59
N PHE A 71 7.96 6.77 4.76
CA PHE A 71 8.66 7.17 5.99
C PHE A 71 9.67 8.31 5.75
N PRO A 72 9.96 9.14 6.77
CA PRO A 72 10.91 10.25 6.63
C PRO A 72 12.37 9.76 6.54
N THR A 73 12.66 8.59 7.12
CA THR A 73 13.95 7.91 7.11
C THR A 73 13.72 6.41 6.94
N ARG A 74 14.78 5.64 6.65
CA ARG A 74 14.66 4.18 6.51
C ARG A 74 14.26 3.55 7.86
N PRO A 75 13.15 2.79 7.94
CA PRO A 75 12.83 1.99 9.13
C PRO A 75 13.90 0.94 9.41
N ALA A 76 13.93 0.41 10.63
CA ALA A 76 14.84 -0.70 10.95
C ALA A 76 14.55 -1.91 10.04
N ASP A 77 15.55 -2.74 9.76
CA ASP A 77 15.36 -3.87 8.83
C ASP A 77 14.29 -4.85 9.30
N ALA A 78 14.08 -5.01 10.61
CA ALA A 78 12.99 -5.81 11.16
C ALA A 78 11.61 -5.25 10.81
N ASP A 79 11.49 -3.92 10.77
CA ASP A 79 10.26 -3.21 10.43
C ASP A 79 9.98 -3.24 8.93
N VAL A 80 11.03 -3.10 8.11
CA VAL A 80 10.91 -3.31 6.65
C VAL A 80 10.47 -4.75 6.36
N ARG A 81 11.07 -5.74 7.02
CA ARG A 81 10.65 -7.15 6.90
C ARG A 81 9.22 -7.39 7.36
N LEU A 82 8.75 -6.66 8.38
CA LEU A 82 7.36 -6.72 8.82
C LEU A 82 6.43 -6.26 7.70
N LEU A 83 6.68 -5.11 7.06
CA LEU A 83 5.88 -4.63 5.93
C LEU A 83 5.92 -5.62 4.75
N HIS A 84 7.12 -6.10 4.39
CA HIS A 84 7.31 -7.02 3.27
C HIS A 84 6.59 -8.36 3.44
N ARG A 85 6.42 -8.83 4.69
CA ARG A 85 5.64 -10.05 4.98
C ARG A 85 4.18 -9.92 4.54
N TYR A 86 3.64 -8.70 4.50
CA TYR A 86 2.29 -8.42 4.06
C TYR A 86 2.25 -7.86 2.62
N GLY A 87 3.34 -8.00 1.85
CA GLY A 87 3.39 -7.50 0.48
C GLY A 87 3.40 -5.97 0.35
N ILE A 88 3.68 -5.25 1.45
CA ILE A 88 3.68 -3.78 1.50
C ILE A 88 5.08 -3.26 1.19
N ASP A 89 5.19 -2.35 0.23
CA ASP A 89 6.44 -1.66 -0.09
C ASP A 89 6.79 -0.64 1.01
N CYS A 90 8.09 -0.41 1.21
CA CYS A 90 8.58 0.67 2.06
C CYS A 90 9.26 1.73 1.19
N VAL A 91 8.75 2.95 1.22
CA VAL A 91 9.43 4.11 0.64
C VAL A 91 9.97 4.96 1.79
N HIS A 92 11.21 5.40 1.67
CA HIS A 92 11.77 6.39 2.60
C HIS A 92 12.50 7.49 1.86
N LYS A 93 12.65 8.65 2.51
CA LYS A 93 13.55 9.69 2.02
C LYS A 93 15.00 9.32 2.35
N SER A 94 15.87 9.42 1.37
CA SER A 94 17.33 9.28 1.56
C SER A 94 17.95 10.60 2.03
N GLU A 95 19.21 10.55 2.45
CA GLU A 95 19.96 11.74 2.88
C GLU A 95 20.07 12.80 1.77
N SER A 96 20.15 12.39 0.49
CA SER A 96 20.15 13.30 -0.66
C SER A 96 18.78 13.92 -0.94
N GLY A 97 17.75 13.53 -0.18
CA GLY A 97 16.38 13.99 -0.35
C GLY A 97 15.58 13.23 -1.40
N ALA A 98 16.20 12.30 -2.13
CA ALA A 98 15.50 11.40 -3.07
C ALA A 98 14.66 10.36 -2.33
N PHE A 99 13.54 9.95 -2.92
CA PHE A 99 12.73 8.85 -2.39
C PHE A 99 13.24 7.50 -2.89
N VAL A 100 13.51 6.59 -1.96
CA VAL A 100 14.02 5.24 -2.24
C VAL A 100 12.93 4.24 -1.88
N ARG A 101 12.57 3.40 -2.85
CA ARG A 101 11.62 2.30 -2.66
C ARG A 101 12.36 1.00 -2.37
N LEU A 102 11.93 0.31 -1.31
CA LEU A 102 12.29 -1.04 -0.95
C LEU A 102 11.07 -1.93 -1.25
N PRO A 103 11.00 -2.54 -2.44
CA PRO A 103 9.82 -3.28 -2.85
C PRO A 103 9.67 -4.57 -2.06
N ALA A 104 8.44 -4.92 -1.71
CA ALA A 104 8.12 -6.28 -1.30
C ALA A 104 8.22 -7.21 -2.52
N SER A 105 8.52 -8.48 -2.29
CA SER A 105 8.59 -9.47 -3.37
C SER A 105 7.23 -9.60 -4.07
N ALA A 106 7.23 -9.78 -5.40
CA ALA A 106 6.00 -9.97 -6.18
C ALA A 106 5.10 -11.09 -5.63
N PRO A 107 5.62 -12.29 -5.25
CA PRO A 107 4.76 -13.36 -4.71
C PRO A 107 4.02 -12.97 -3.43
N GLN A 108 4.65 -12.22 -2.52
CA GLN A 108 3.98 -11.76 -1.29
C GLN A 108 2.91 -10.72 -1.57
N ARG A 109 3.18 -9.80 -2.49
CA ARG A 109 2.20 -8.80 -2.93
C ARG A 109 1.00 -9.48 -3.58
N GLU A 110 1.22 -10.40 -4.51
CA GLU A 110 0.16 -11.18 -5.16
C GLU A 110 -0.67 -11.97 -4.13
N ALA A 111 -0.01 -12.65 -3.18
CA ALA A 111 -0.70 -13.37 -2.11
C ALA A 111 -1.59 -12.46 -1.26
N MET A 112 -1.09 -11.26 -0.90
CA MET A 112 -1.88 -10.30 -0.14
C MET A 112 -3.03 -9.70 -0.96
N MET A 113 -2.83 -9.41 -2.25
CA MET A 113 -3.90 -8.88 -3.10
C MET A 113 -5.05 -9.87 -3.23
N LYS A 114 -4.77 -11.18 -3.34
CA LYS A 114 -5.82 -12.22 -3.30
C LYS A 114 -6.64 -12.18 -2.01
N ILE A 115 -6.00 -11.97 -0.86
CA ILE A 115 -6.70 -11.84 0.43
C ILE A 115 -7.55 -10.56 0.45
N ILE A 116 -7.01 -9.44 -0.01
CA ILE A 116 -7.67 -8.12 0.03
C ILE A 116 -8.88 -8.06 -0.90
N HIS A 117 -8.73 -8.55 -2.14
CA HIS A 117 -9.81 -8.56 -3.13
C HIS A 117 -10.88 -9.61 -2.79
N GLY A 118 -10.54 -10.58 -1.94
CA GLY A 118 -11.31 -11.80 -1.77
C GLY A 118 -11.07 -12.75 -2.93
N ASP A 119 -11.19 -14.05 -2.68
CA ASP A 119 -11.37 -15.00 -3.79
C ASP A 119 -12.74 -14.74 -4.40
N ASP A 120 -12.81 -13.94 -5.48
CA ASP A 120 -13.90 -14.04 -6.47
C ASP A 120 -13.75 -15.36 -7.25
N GLY A 121 -13.74 -16.49 -6.53
CA GLY A 121 -13.28 -17.77 -7.02
C GLY A 121 -14.07 -18.95 -6.47
N ALA A 122 -15.40 -18.92 -6.60
CA ALA A 122 -16.29 -20.07 -6.86
C ALA A 122 -17.77 -19.66 -6.69
N ASP A 123 -18.39 -19.06 -7.71
CA ASP A 123 -19.80 -19.37 -7.93
C ASP A 123 -19.83 -20.46 -9.01
N GLU A 124 -19.90 -21.69 -8.51
CA GLU A 124 -20.13 -22.88 -9.31
C GLU A 124 -21.42 -22.71 -10.13
N GLY A 125 -21.41 -23.30 -11.32
CA GLY A 125 -22.57 -23.34 -12.19
C GLY A 125 -23.84 -23.78 -11.44
N LEU A 126 -24.75 -22.83 -11.24
CA LEU A 126 -26.16 -23.13 -11.10
C LEU A 126 -26.70 -23.46 -12.49
N SER A 127 -26.70 -24.78 -12.74
CA SER A 127 -27.58 -25.48 -13.68
C SER A 127 -28.95 -24.80 -13.75
N VAL A 128 -29.26 -24.19 -14.89
CA VAL A 128 -30.64 -23.97 -15.30
C VAL A 128 -31.11 -25.26 -15.97
N ILE A 129 -31.93 -26.01 -15.24
CA ILE A 129 -32.98 -26.86 -15.84
C ILE A 129 -34.14 -25.97 -16.26
#